data_AF-A0A9E4RIS8-F1
#
_entry.id   AF-A0A9E4RIS8-F1
#
_cell.length_a   1.000
_cell.length_b   1.000
_cell.length_c   1.000
_cell.angle_alpha   90.00
_cell.angle_beta   90.00
_cell.angle_gamma   90.00
#
_symmetry.space_group_name_H-M   'P 1'
#
loop_
_entity.id
_entity.type
_entity.pdbx_description
1 polymer ?
#
loop_
_entity_poly.entity_id
_entity_poly.type
_entity_poly.pdbx_seq_one_letter_code
_entity_poly.pdbx_strand_id
1 'polypeptide(L)'
;MDDKSGSDSRYQTELKPMFPYPPHTAPAGGQSRISSLWAYLCQGFVQRLERTTGDSRGSILLETVVAVVIFALIGAATMVGIQTATLTGERVEDKSIAENLARNQMEHVFSQAYKAQPWDYDSIADIPGNTFSVPSDFTVTAVAVERPGTVGTDIETVKVTVSRNGEEILVLETIRGRN
;
A
#
# COMPACT_ATOMS: atom_id res chain seq x y z
N MET A 1 10.15 17.56 78.81
CA MET A 1 9.79 18.38 77.64
C MET A 1 10.79 18.06 76.52
N ASP A 2 10.90 16.79 76.13
CA ASP A 2 9.94 16.01 75.32
C ASP A 2 10.08 16.31 73.83
N ASP A 3 11.01 15.56 73.24
CA ASP A 3 10.83 14.64 72.10
C ASP A 3 9.70 14.91 71.09
N LYS A 4 10.10 14.91 69.80
CA LYS A 4 9.38 14.53 68.56
C LYS A 4 10.30 14.90 67.38
N SER A 5 11.05 13.98 66.75
CA SER A 5 10.63 12.82 65.94
C SER A 5 9.69 13.19 64.78
N GLY A 6 10.15 12.95 63.55
CA GLY A 6 9.38 13.11 62.31
C GLY A 6 10.27 13.46 61.12
N SER A 7 11.18 12.57 60.71
CA SER A 7 10.98 11.71 59.54
C SER A 7 10.96 12.46 58.19
N ASP A 8 12.15 12.84 57.73
CA ASP A 8 12.39 13.14 56.31
C ASP A 8 12.61 11.81 55.58
N SER A 9 11.52 11.23 55.11
CA SER A 9 11.54 10.13 54.16
C SER A 9 10.18 10.05 53.49
N ARG A 10 10.17 10.22 52.16
CA ARG A 10 9.16 9.83 51.15
C ARG A 10 8.85 10.97 50.17
N TYR A 11 9.84 11.28 49.33
CA TYR A 11 9.56 11.65 47.94
C TYR A 11 10.08 10.52 47.04
N GLN A 12 9.46 9.35 47.17
CA GLN A 12 9.38 8.38 46.08
C GLN A 12 7.91 8.04 45.92
N THR A 13 7.19 8.92 45.22
CA THR A 13 5.89 8.58 44.68
C THR A 13 6.17 7.97 43.32
N GLU A 14 6.18 6.64 43.30
CA GLU A 14 6.15 5.83 42.09
C GLU A 14 5.03 6.32 41.17
N LEU A 15 5.40 6.81 39.99
CA LEU A 15 4.51 6.83 38.85
C LEU A 15 4.35 5.40 38.38
N LYS A 16 3.26 4.77 38.83
CA LYS A 16 2.77 3.48 38.33
C LYS A 16 2.11 3.72 36.97
N PRO A 17 2.68 3.28 35.83
CA PRO A 17 1.92 3.22 34.59
C PRO A 17 0.88 2.10 34.73
N MET A 18 -0.36 2.50 34.89
CA MET A 18 -1.52 1.63 34.96
C MET A 18 -2.09 1.43 33.56
N PHE A 19 -1.48 0.56 32.76
CA PHE A 19 -2.14 -0.25 31.70
C PHE A 19 -1.16 -1.36 31.26
N PRO A 20 -1.45 -2.65 31.50
CA PRO A 20 -0.66 -3.72 30.90
C PRO A 20 -1.03 -3.82 29.41
N TYR A 21 -0.10 -3.45 28.54
CA TYR A 21 -0.17 -3.89 27.15
C TYR A 21 -0.10 -5.43 27.12
N PRO A 22 -1.01 -6.14 26.44
CA PRO A 22 -0.78 -7.54 26.15
C PRO A 22 0.52 -7.66 25.33
N PRO A 23 1.37 -8.66 25.58
CA PRO A 23 2.50 -8.92 24.70
C PRO A 23 1.95 -9.19 23.30
N HIS A 24 2.31 -8.35 22.33
CA HIS A 24 2.22 -8.70 20.92
C HIS A 24 3.07 -9.95 20.74
N THR A 25 2.44 -11.12 20.74
CA THR A 25 3.01 -12.31 20.13
C THR A 25 3.12 -12.02 18.64
N ALA A 26 4.30 -11.58 18.23
CA ALA A 26 4.65 -11.49 16.83
C ALA A 26 4.34 -12.85 16.17
N PRO A 27 3.57 -12.90 15.07
CA PRO A 27 3.42 -14.13 14.34
C PRO A 27 4.80 -14.58 13.85
N ALA A 28 5.14 -15.78 14.32
CA ALA A 28 6.11 -16.74 13.83
C ALA A 28 7.04 -16.24 12.70
N GLY A 29 8.34 -16.25 13.01
CA GLY A 29 9.41 -16.18 12.02
C GLY A 29 9.14 -17.15 10.87
N GLY A 30 8.90 -16.58 9.70
CA GLY A 30 8.66 -17.29 8.45
C GLY A 30 9.33 -16.63 7.24
N GLN A 31 10.29 -15.72 7.45
CA GLN A 31 10.96 -14.99 6.35
C GLN A 31 12.47 -15.27 6.23
N SER A 32 13.05 -16.18 7.01
CA SER A 32 14.50 -16.41 7.00
C SER A 32 15.00 -17.62 6.19
N ARG A 33 14.11 -18.36 5.50
CA ARG A 33 14.52 -19.58 4.75
C ARG A 33 14.68 -19.38 3.24
N ILE A 34 14.19 -18.28 2.68
CA ILE A 34 14.27 -18.04 1.22
C ILE A 34 15.51 -17.18 0.88
N SER A 35 15.93 -16.27 1.75
CA SER A 35 17.12 -15.43 1.53
C SER A 35 18.45 -16.18 1.63
N SER A 36 18.50 -17.30 2.37
CA SER A 36 19.71 -18.11 2.51
C SER A 36 19.97 -19.00 1.29
N LEU A 37 18.92 -19.50 0.62
CA LEU A 37 19.07 -20.32 -0.59
C LEU A 37 19.68 -19.54 -1.77
N TRP A 38 19.34 -18.27 -1.92
CA TRP A 38 19.94 -17.39 -2.93
C TRP A 38 21.41 -17.09 -2.63
N ALA A 39 21.78 -16.90 -1.37
CA ALA A 39 23.17 -16.67 -0.97
C ALA A 39 24.09 -17.88 -1.22
N TYR A 40 23.60 -19.11 -0.96
CA TYR A 40 24.36 -20.34 -1.22
C TYR A 40 24.53 -20.63 -2.72
N LEU A 41 23.53 -20.31 -3.54
CA LEU A 41 23.64 -20.43 -5.00
C LEU A 41 24.65 -19.44 -5.58
N CYS A 42 24.68 -18.20 -5.08
CA CYS A 42 25.68 -17.20 -5.49
C CYS A 42 27.10 -17.58 -5.05
N GLN A 43 27.31 -18.13 -3.85
CA GLN A 43 28.64 -18.55 -3.40
C GLN A 43 29.19 -19.77 -4.15
N GLY A 44 28.35 -20.75 -4.47
CA GLY A 44 28.76 -21.95 -5.21
C GLY A 44 29.19 -21.67 -6.65
N PHE A 45 28.56 -20.69 -7.30
CA PHE A 45 28.87 -20.33 -8.69
C PHE A 45 30.22 -19.60 -8.82
N VAL A 46 30.50 -18.67 -7.90
CA VAL A 46 31.76 -17.90 -7.89
C VAL A 46 32.97 -18.81 -7.63
N GLN A 47 32.88 -19.72 -6.66
CA GLN A 47 33.99 -20.63 -6.31
C GLN A 47 34.28 -21.68 -7.39
N ARG A 48 33.33 -21.97 -8.28
CA ARG A 48 33.52 -22.93 -9.37
C ARG A 48 34.16 -22.30 -10.61
N LEU A 49 34.11 -20.97 -10.71
CA LEU A 49 34.68 -20.21 -11.83
C LEU A 49 36.19 -19.98 -11.68
N GLU A 50 36.72 -19.99 -10.45
CA GLU A 50 38.14 -19.77 -10.16
C GLU A 50 39.06 -20.98 -10.44
N ARG A 51 38.50 -22.17 -10.73
CA ARG A 51 39.28 -23.42 -10.81
C ARG A 51 39.73 -23.83 -12.21
N THR A 52 39.50 -23.03 -13.25
CA THR A 52 39.71 -23.47 -14.64
C THR A 52 40.72 -22.64 -15.45
N THR A 53 41.43 -21.69 -14.84
CA THR A 53 42.49 -20.92 -15.51
C THR A 53 43.87 -21.54 -15.31
N GLY A 54 44.20 -22.54 -16.13
CA GLY A 54 45.48 -23.25 -16.08
C GLY A 54 46.15 -23.58 -17.42
N ASP A 55 45.62 -23.16 -18.58
CA ASP A 55 46.26 -23.41 -19.89
C ASP A 55 45.93 -22.34 -20.96
N SER A 56 46.96 -21.74 -21.56
CA SER A 56 46.88 -20.53 -22.40
C SER A 56 46.18 -20.68 -23.76
N ARG A 57 45.84 -21.90 -24.18
CA ARG A 57 45.08 -22.17 -25.42
C ARG A 57 43.58 -22.40 -25.18
N GLY A 58 43.18 -22.69 -23.94
CA GLY A 58 41.78 -22.86 -23.54
C GLY A 58 41.12 -21.57 -23.01
N SER A 59 41.91 -20.52 -22.75
CA SER A 59 41.41 -19.31 -22.10
C SER A 59 40.43 -18.51 -22.96
N ILE A 60 40.64 -18.41 -24.28
CA ILE A 60 39.76 -17.64 -25.18
C ILE A 60 38.36 -18.29 -25.27
N LEU A 61 38.31 -19.63 -25.34
CA LEU A 61 37.03 -20.35 -25.32
C LEU A 61 36.33 -20.20 -23.96
N LEU A 62 37.07 -20.29 -22.86
CA LEU A 62 36.49 -20.12 -21.53
C LEU A 62 35.98 -18.68 -21.30
N GLU A 63 36.76 -17.68 -21.72
CA GLU A 63 36.42 -16.26 -21.62
C GLU A 63 35.13 -15.94 -22.39
N THR A 64 35.00 -16.40 -23.62
CA THR A 64 33.77 -16.19 -24.41
C THR A 64 32.56 -16.86 -23.78
N VAL A 65 32.71 -18.07 -23.22
CA VAL A 65 31.61 -18.75 -22.50
C VAL A 65 31.21 -17.95 -21.25
N VAL A 66 32.17 -17.49 -20.46
CA VAL A 66 31.89 -16.67 -19.27
C VAL A 66 31.22 -15.36 -19.66
N ALA A 67 31.68 -14.69 -20.72
CA ALA A 67 31.08 -13.47 -21.22
C ALA A 67 29.62 -13.69 -21.67
N VAL A 68 29.33 -14.77 -22.39
CA VAL A 68 27.96 -15.13 -22.82
C VAL A 68 27.07 -15.41 -21.61
N VAL A 69 27.57 -16.10 -20.59
CA VAL A 69 26.81 -16.38 -19.37
C VAL A 69 26.49 -15.09 -18.62
N ILE A 70 27.46 -14.21 -18.42
CA ILE A 70 27.23 -12.91 -17.75
C ILE A 70 26.26 -12.06 -18.57
N PHE A 71 26.41 -12.03 -19.89
CA PHE A 71 25.50 -11.31 -20.77
C PHE A 71 24.07 -11.83 -20.67
N ALA A 72 23.88 -13.15 -20.67
CA ALA A 72 22.56 -13.76 -20.51
C ALA A 72 21.92 -13.43 -19.14
N LEU A 73 22.72 -13.42 -18.07
CA LEU A 73 22.25 -13.07 -16.73
C LEU A 73 21.82 -11.59 -16.65
N ILE A 74 22.62 -10.67 -17.20
CA ILE A 74 22.27 -9.25 -17.26
C ILE A 74 21.00 -9.06 -18.11
N GLY A 75 20.92 -9.72 -19.27
CA GLY A 75 19.75 -9.68 -20.13
C GLY A 75 18.48 -10.13 -19.40
N ALA A 76 18.52 -11.27 -18.71
CA ALA A 76 17.39 -11.77 -17.93
C ALA A 76 16.99 -10.79 -16.81
N ALA A 77 17.96 -10.24 -16.07
CA ALA A 77 17.69 -9.28 -15.00
C ALA A 77 17.02 -8.00 -15.53
N THR A 78 17.50 -7.47 -16.66
CA THR A 78 16.91 -6.27 -17.30
C THR A 78 15.48 -6.52 -17.77
N MET A 79 15.20 -7.70 -18.34
CA MET A 79 13.85 -8.04 -18.81
C MET A 79 12.84 -8.10 -17.66
N VAL A 80 13.24 -8.68 -16.52
CA VAL A 80 12.41 -8.69 -15.29
C VAL A 80 12.18 -7.27 -14.77
N GLY A 81 13.20 -6.41 -14.83
CA GLY A 81 13.09 -5.00 -14.45
C GLY A 81 12.07 -4.25 -15.32
N ILE A 82 12.12 -4.43 -16.64
CA ILE A 82 11.19 -3.80 -17.58
C ILE A 82 9.76 -4.27 -17.33
N GLN A 83 9.53 -5.57 -17.18
CA GLN A 83 8.19 -6.11 -16.90
C GLN A 83 7.61 -5.54 -15.61
N THR A 84 8.44 -5.38 -14.58
CA THR A 84 7.99 -4.78 -13.32
C THR A 84 7.65 -3.31 -13.49
N ALA A 85 8.45 -2.57 -14.27
CA ALA A 85 8.23 -1.16 -14.54
C ALA A 85 6.93 -0.92 -15.34
N THR A 86 6.63 -1.74 -16.35
CA THR A 86 5.40 -1.61 -17.14
C THR A 86 4.16 -1.84 -16.27
N LEU A 87 4.14 -2.92 -15.49
CA LEU A 87 3.03 -3.22 -14.59
C LEU A 87 2.82 -2.16 -13.51
N THR A 88 3.92 -1.56 -13.02
CA THR A 88 3.85 -0.49 -12.03
C THR A 88 3.32 0.80 -12.64
N GLY A 89 3.74 1.12 -13.88
CA GLY A 89 3.28 2.29 -14.62
C GLY A 89 1.76 2.28 -14.82
N GLU A 90 1.21 1.16 -15.32
CA GLU A 90 -0.23 0.99 -15.54
C GLU A 90 -1.03 1.21 -14.25
N ARG A 91 -0.57 0.66 -13.11
CA ARG A 91 -1.25 0.85 -11.82
C ARG A 91 -1.23 2.29 -11.32
N VAL A 92 -0.15 3.03 -11.58
CA VAL A 92 -0.03 4.44 -11.19
C VAL A 92 -0.93 5.32 -12.05
N GLU A 93 -1.01 5.03 -13.34
CA GLU A 93 -1.93 5.71 -14.26
C GLU A 93 -3.38 5.47 -13.84
N ASP A 94 -3.76 4.21 -13.62
CA ASP A 94 -5.09 3.82 -13.15
C ASP A 94 -5.47 4.54 -11.86
N LYS A 95 -4.54 4.61 -10.91
CA LYS A 95 -4.75 5.29 -9.64
C LYS A 95 -4.94 6.80 -9.83
N SER A 96 -4.18 7.41 -10.73
CA SER A 96 -4.29 8.84 -11.02
C SER A 96 -5.65 9.19 -11.65
N ILE A 97 -6.12 8.37 -12.58
CA ILE A 97 -7.46 8.48 -13.16
C ILE A 97 -8.52 8.28 -12.08
N ALA A 98 -8.39 7.25 -11.26
CA ALA A 98 -9.33 6.95 -10.18
C ALA A 98 -9.41 8.08 -9.15
N GLU A 99 -8.29 8.69 -8.77
CA GLU A 99 -8.27 9.83 -7.84
C GLU A 99 -8.97 11.05 -8.43
N ASN A 100 -8.75 11.35 -9.71
CA ASN A 100 -9.43 12.45 -10.39
C ASN A 100 -10.95 12.20 -10.44
N LEU A 101 -11.36 10.99 -10.84
CA LEU A 101 -12.76 10.56 -10.85
C LEU A 101 -13.42 10.69 -9.47
N ALA A 102 -12.75 10.17 -8.43
CA ALA A 102 -13.28 10.20 -7.08
C ALA A 102 -13.41 11.62 -6.53
N ARG A 103 -12.44 12.50 -6.80
CA ARG A 103 -12.49 13.92 -6.40
C ARG A 103 -13.63 14.67 -7.08
N ASN A 104 -13.79 14.49 -8.39
CA ASN A 104 -14.85 15.16 -9.14
C ASN A 104 -16.23 14.64 -8.74
N GLN A 105 -16.36 13.33 -8.50
CA GLN A 105 -17.58 12.76 -7.93
C GLN A 105 -17.86 13.35 -6.55
N MET A 106 -16.84 13.47 -5.70
CA MET A 106 -17.02 14.03 -4.36
C MET A 106 -17.50 15.49 -4.40
N GLU A 107 -16.90 16.32 -5.26
CA GLU A 107 -17.35 17.69 -5.51
C GLU A 107 -18.80 17.71 -6.00
N HIS A 108 -19.17 16.80 -6.91
CA HIS A 108 -20.53 16.68 -7.39
C HIS A 108 -21.51 16.30 -6.27
N VAL A 109 -21.16 15.37 -5.39
CA VAL A 109 -21.98 15.00 -4.22
C VAL A 109 -22.27 16.22 -3.34
N PHE A 110 -21.25 17.05 -3.07
CA PHE A 110 -21.42 18.27 -2.28
C PHE A 110 -22.30 19.33 -2.96
N SER A 111 -22.36 19.34 -4.29
CA SER A 111 -23.27 20.21 -5.05
C SER A 111 -24.73 19.75 -5.03
N GLN A 112 -24.99 18.46 -4.82
CA GLN A 112 -26.34 17.89 -4.75
C GLN A 112 -27.00 18.21 -3.40
N ALA A 113 -28.34 18.15 -3.35
CA ALA A 113 -29.06 18.23 -2.09
C ALA A 113 -28.65 17.09 -1.14
N TYR A 114 -28.68 17.35 0.17
CA TYR A 114 -28.45 16.33 1.18
C TYR A 114 -29.46 15.19 1.01
N LYS A 115 -28.98 13.94 0.90
CA LYS A 115 -29.83 12.75 0.77
C LYS A 115 -29.60 11.84 1.97
N ALA A 116 -30.59 11.75 2.85
CA ALA A 116 -30.45 10.98 4.09
C ALA A 116 -30.21 9.49 3.80
N GLN A 117 -29.19 8.92 4.44
CA GLN A 117 -28.85 7.50 4.39
C GLN A 117 -30.04 6.54 4.65
N PRO A 118 -30.03 5.32 4.07
CA PRO A 118 -29.14 4.88 3.00
C PRO A 118 -29.64 5.43 1.65
N TRP A 119 -28.77 6.09 0.90
CA TRP A 119 -29.16 6.65 -0.39
C TRP A 119 -27.98 6.80 -1.36
N ASP A 120 -28.24 6.68 -2.66
CA ASP A 120 -27.27 6.85 -3.73
C ASP A 120 -27.28 8.27 -4.31
N TYR A 121 -26.09 8.87 -4.39
CA TYR A 121 -25.90 10.14 -5.08
C TYR A 121 -25.79 9.92 -6.58
N ASP A 122 -26.20 10.93 -7.36
CA ASP A 122 -26.16 10.82 -8.80
C ASP A 122 -24.69 10.78 -9.25
N SER A 123 -24.38 9.92 -10.22
CA SER A 123 -23.01 9.77 -10.72
C SER A 123 -22.66 10.92 -11.66
N ILE A 124 -21.40 11.37 -11.60
CA ILE A 124 -20.87 12.38 -12.53
C ILE A 124 -20.92 11.88 -13.99
N ALA A 125 -20.94 10.56 -14.19
CA ALA A 125 -21.06 9.95 -15.52
C ALA A 125 -22.43 10.21 -16.18
N ASP A 126 -23.49 10.43 -15.39
CA ASP A 126 -24.86 10.50 -15.88
C ASP A 126 -25.33 11.95 -16.13
N ILE A 127 -24.45 12.94 -15.95
CA ILE A 127 -24.80 14.36 -16.10
C ILE A 127 -24.88 14.72 -17.59
N PRO A 128 -26.07 15.05 -18.13
CA PRO A 128 -26.21 15.40 -19.54
C PRO A 128 -25.50 16.73 -19.84
N GLY A 129 -24.62 16.72 -20.85
CA GLY A 129 -23.90 17.91 -21.30
C GLY A 129 -22.67 18.28 -20.48
N ASN A 130 -22.20 17.40 -19.59
CA ASN A 130 -20.90 17.60 -18.94
C ASN A 130 -19.75 17.52 -19.97
N THR A 131 -18.63 18.18 -19.67
CA THR A 131 -17.36 18.01 -20.43
C THR A 131 -16.52 16.88 -19.84
N PHE A 132 -16.99 16.25 -18.76
CA PHE A 132 -16.26 15.27 -18.00
C PHE A 132 -16.56 13.85 -18.54
N SER A 133 -15.61 13.30 -19.29
CA SER A 133 -15.72 11.94 -19.83
C SER A 133 -15.10 10.94 -18.86
N VAL A 134 -15.92 10.04 -18.33
CA VAL A 134 -15.44 8.85 -17.61
C VAL A 134 -14.97 7.82 -18.65
N PRO A 135 -13.74 7.29 -18.56
CA PRO A 135 -13.31 6.22 -19.46
C PRO A 135 -14.17 4.97 -19.30
N SER A 136 -14.44 4.24 -20.39
CA SER A 136 -15.42 3.15 -20.42
C SER A 136 -15.09 1.94 -19.54
N ASP A 137 -13.82 1.78 -19.18
CA ASP A 137 -13.33 0.75 -18.29
C ASP A 137 -13.45 1.12 -16.81
N PHE A 138 -13.82 2.37 -16.49
CA PHE A 138 -14.00 2.88 -15.13
C PHE A 138 -15.49 3.10 -14.81
N THR A 139 -15.83 2.82 -13.56
CA THR A 139 -17.15 3.09 -12.98
C THR A 139 -16.97 3.86 -11.67
N VAL A 140 -17.82 4.85 -11.43
CA VAL A 140 -17.81 5.64 -10.20
C VAL A 140 -19.20 5.64 -9.56
N THR A 141 -19.24 5.33 -8.27
CA THR A 141 -20.46 5.29 -7.46
C THR A 141 -20.27 6.08 -6.17
N ALA A 142 -21.35 6.66 -5.67
CA ALA A 142 -21.35 7.45 -4.44
C ALA A 142 -22.57 7.11 -3.59
N VAL A 143 -22.33 6.68 -2.35
CA VAL A 143 -23.36 6.15 -1.45
C VAL A 143 -23.27 6.86 -0.09
N ALA A 144 -24.41 7.33 0.41
CA ALA A 144 -24.57 7.78 1.79
C ALA A 144 -24.73 6.56 2.71
N VAL A 145 -23.82 6.42 3.66
CA VAL A 145 -23.77 5.31 4.62
C VAL A 145 -23.86 5.84 6.04
N GLU A 146 -24.52 5.07 6.90
CA GLU A 146 -24.59 5.35 8.32
C GLU A 146 -23.21 5.35 8.98
N ARG A 147 -22.92 6.46 9.65
CA ARG A 147 -21.76 6.56 10.51
C ARG A 147 -22.04 5.90 11.86
N PRO A 148 -21.15 5.01 12.33
CA PRO A 148 -21.29 4.40 13.65
C PRO A 148 -21.37 5.47 14.77
N GLY A 149 -22.40 5.38 15.61
CA GLY A 149 -22.57 6.26 16.77
C GLY A 149 -23.26 7.60 16.47
N THR A 150 -23.76 7.82 15.25
CA THR A 150 -24.46 9.06 14.87
C THR A 150 -25.91 8.82 14.41
N VAL A 151 -26.50 7.71 14.87
CA VAL A 151 -27.88 7.31 14.53
C VAL A 151 -28.86 8.44 14.87
N GLY A 152 -29.67 8.85 13.89
CA GLY A 152 -30.67 9.91 14.06
C GLY A 152 -30.11 11.33 14.12
N THR A 153 -28.83 11.52 13.84
CA THR A 153 -28.24 12.84 13.59
C THR A 153 -28.26 13.14 12.10
N ASP A 154 -28.23 14.43 11.75
CA ASP A 154 -28.13 14.88 10.38
C ASP A 154 -26.68 14.81 9.85
N ILE A 155 -25.94 13.75 10.21
CA ILE A 155 -24.55 13.50 9.82
C ILE A 155 -24.43 12.12 9.20
N GLU A 156 -23.84 12.06 8.01
CA GLU A 156 -23.61 10.83 7.24
C GLU A 156 -22.17 10.72 6.75
N THR A 157 -21.75 9.48 6.42
CA THR A 157 -20.51 9.24 5.69
C THR A 157 -20.85 9.01 4.22
N VAL A 158 -20.32 9.83 3.33
CA VAL A 158 -20.40 9.58 1.89
C VAL A 158 -19.20 8.74 1.50
N LYS A 159 -19.46 7.55 0.95
CA LYS A 159 -18.47 6.64 0.38
C LYS A 159 -18.52 6.76 -1.15
N VAL A 160 -17.42 7.23 -1.74
CA VAL A 160 -17.21 7.26 -3.19
C VAL A 160 -16.28 6.11 -3.55
N THR A 161 -16.78 5.20 -4.39
CA THR A 161 -16.03 4.04 -4.88
C THR A 161 -15.76 4.22 -6.37
N VAL A 162 -14.50 4.05 -6.76
CA VAL A 162 -14.09 3.96 -8.16
C VAL A 162 -13.59 2.55 -8.45
N SER A 163 -14.19 1.91 -9.45
CA SER A 163 -13.81 0.59 -9.92
C SER A 163 -13.38 0.61 -11.38
N ARG A 164 -12.50 -0.33 -11.75
CA ARG A 164 -12.11 -0.58 -13.13
C ARG A 164 -12.40 -2.04 -13.46
N ASN A 165 -13.11 -2.30 -14.56
CA ASN A 165 -13.54 -3.66 -14.93
C ASN A 165 -14.24 -4.43 -13.77
N GLY A 166 -14.90 -3.70 -12.86
CA GLY A 166 -15.55 -4.27 -11.68
C GLY A 166 -14.65 -4.49 -10.45
N GLU A 167 -13.35 -4.26 -10.55
CA GLU A 167 -12.42 -4.29 -9.41
C GLU A 167 -12.31 -2.91 -8.75
N GLU A 168 -12.46 -2.84 -7.43
CA GLU A 168 -12.32 -1.59 -6.67
C GLU A 168 -10.84 -1.15 -6.63
N ILE A 169 -10.56 0.03 -7.19
CA ILE A 169 -9.21 0.61 -7.19
C ILE A 169 -9.05 1.62 -6.05
N LEU A 170 -10.09 2.42 -5.80
CA LEU A 170 -10.04 3.52 -4.86
C LEU A 170 -11.39 3.71 -4.16
N VAL A 171 -11.31 3.94 -2.85
CA VAL A 171 -12.43 4.38 -2.02
C VAL A 171 -12.04 5.66 -1.32
N LEU A 172 -12.88 6.69 -1.46
CA LEU A 172 -12.80 7.90 -0.66
C LEU A 172 -14.03 8.00 0.24
N GLU A 173 -13.79 8.34 1.50
CA GLU A 173 -14.84 8.57 2.48
C GLU A 173 -14.77 10.02 2.96
N THR A 174 -15.92 10.65 3.07
CA THR A 174 -16.04 11.98 3.68
C THR A 174 -17.27 12.05 4.57
N ILE A 175 -17.28 13.04 5.46
CA ILE A 175 -18.38 13.28 6.37
C ILE A 175 -19.17 14.46 5.84
N ARG A 176 -20.49 14.32 5.80
CA ARG A 176 -21.39 15.40 5.41
C ARG A 176 -22.45 15.60 6.49
N GLY A 177 -22.74 16.87 6.80
CA GLY A 177 -23.87 17.26 7.62
C GLY A 177 -24.99 17.88 6.79
N ARG A 178 -26.24 17.79 7.24
CA ARG A 178 -27.32 18.67 6.76
C ARG A 178 -27.01 20.09 7.23
N ASN A 179 -26.96 21.02 6.30
CA ASN A 179 -26.74 22.44 6.57
C ASN A 179 -28.08 23.18 6.69
#